data_AF-A0A6H5IJU8-F1
#
_entry.id   AF-A0A6H5IJU8-F1
#
_cell.length_a   1.000
_cell.length_b   1.000
_cell.length_c   1.000
_cell.angle_alpha   90.00
_cell.angle_beta   90.00
_cell.angle_gamma   90.00
#
_symmetry.space_group_name_H-M   'P 1'
#
loop_
_entity.id
_entity.type
_entity.pdbx_description
1 polymer ?
#
loop_
_entity_poly.entity_id
_entity_poly.type
_entity_poly.pdbx_seq_one_letter_code
_entity_poly.pdbx_strand_id
1 'polypeptide(L)'
;MYESMLSRLALEHHAADAESVARPIECRAGCGTTETAAHVIQGCHRTHGGRILRHDAICRIAVSSLRQLGWSVRQEPHFHTREGLRKPDVVAVKDQVVRCSMRKSSALHRPLTTRTAEK
;
A
#
# COMPACT_ATOMS: atom_id res chain seq x y z
N MET A 1 10.96 3.37 51.84
CA MET A 1 11.19 1.91 51.94
C MET A 1 10.32 1.13 50.95
N TYR A 2 9.00 1.37 50.87
CA TYR A 2 8.12 0.70 49.88
C TYR A 2 8.28 1.21 48.44
N GLU A 3 8.48 2.52 48.24
CA GLU A 3 8.67 3.10 46.91
C GLU A 3 9.93 2.59 46.19
N SER A 4 11.02 2.31 46.92
CA SER A 4 12.24 1.74 46.33
C SER A 4 12.06 0.28 45.89
N MET A 5 11.16 -0.46 46.54
CA MET A 5 10.85 -1.85 46.19
C MET A 5 9.93 -1.91 44.98
N LEU A 6 8.92 -1.03 44.92
CA LEU A 6 8.02 -0.91 43.77
C LEU A 6 8.75 -0.43 42.50
N SER A 7 9.69 0.51 42.62
CA SER A 7 10.49 0.97 41.48
C SER A 7 11.47 -0.09 40.96
N ARG A 8 12.02 -0.96 41.84
CA ARG A 8 12.87 -2.09 41.42
C ARG A 8 12.06 -3.18 40.72
N LEU A 9 10.90 -3.53 41.27
CA LEU A 9 9.97 -4.47 40.63
C LEU A 9 9.50 -3.96 39.26
N ALA A 10 9.19 -2.67 39.13
CA ALA A 10 8.80 -2.09 37.84
C ALA A 10 9.93 -2.15 36.80
N LEU A 11 11.18 -1.88 37.20
CA LEU A 11 12.34 -1.98 36.30
C LEU A 11 12.64 -3.44 35.89
N GLU A 12 12.49 -4.39 36.81
CA GLU A 12 12.68 -5.82 36.54
C GLU A 12 11.62 -6.38 35.58
N HIS A 13 10.36 -5.96 35.70
CA HIS A 13 9.31 -6.32 34.75
C HIS A 13 9.56 -5.75 33.35
N HIS A 14 10.01 -4.49 33.25
CA HIS A 14 10.35 -3.88 31.95
C HIS A 14 11.62 -4.49 31.30
N ALA A 15 12.56 -4.99 32.09
CA ALA A 15 13.75 -5.67 31.58
C ALA A 15 13.43 -7.09 31.07
N ALA A 16 12.51 -7.80 31.70
CA ALA A 16 12.08 -9.14 31.26
C ALA A 16 11.35 -9.13 29.91
N ASP A 17 10.64 -8.04 29.59
CA ASP A 17 10.00 -7.85 28.28
C ASP A 17 11.02 -7.59 27.15
N ALA A 18 12.25 -7.17 27.48
CA ALA A 18 13.29 -6.83 26.50
C ALA A 18 14.08 -8.05 25.99
N GLU A 19 14.01 -9.21 26.67
CA GLU A 19 14.89 -10.36 26.39
C GLU A 19 14.21 -11.53 25.66
N SER A 20 12.96 -11.35 25.19
CA SER A 20 12.41 -12.23 24.16
C SER A 20 12.63 -11.61 22.78
N VAL A 21 13.84 -11.79 22.23
CA VAL A 21 14.07 -11.54 20.80
C VAL A 21 13.28 -12.60 20.06
N ALA A 22 12.00 -12.32 19.82
CA ALA A 22 11.05 -13.17 19.14
C ALA A 22 11.66 -13.51 17.77
N ARG A 23 12.02 -14.78 17.57
CA ARG A 23 12.48 -15.24 16.26
C ARG A 23 11.44 -14.83 15.22
N PRO A 24 11.85 -14.34 14.03
CA PRO A 24 10.91 -13.94 13.00
C PRO A 24 9.95 -15.08 12.71
N ILE A 25 8.69 -14.94 13.13
CA ILE A 25 7.65 -15.92 12.88
C ILE A 25 7.38 -15.83 11.38
N GLU A 26 7.48 -16.93 10.65
CA GLU A 26 7.11 -16.94 9.24
C GLU A 26 5.60 -16.77 9.07
N CYS A 27 5.18 -16.17 7.95
CA CYS A 27 3.77 -16.00 7.67
C CYS A 27 3.02 -17.34 7.70
N ARG A 28 1.98 -17.42 8.54
CA ARG A 28 1.06 -18.56 8.65
C ARG A 28 0.35 -18.94 7.35
N ALA A 29 0.36 -18.05 6.35
CA ALA A 29 -0.18 -18.32 5.02
C ALA A 29 0.85 -18.93 4.05
N GLY A 30 2.08 -19.23 4.50
CA GLY A 30 3.13 -19.82 3.67
C GLY A 30 3.74 -18.85 2.66
N CYS A 31 3.79 -17.55 2.97
CA CYS A 31 4.35 -16.55 2.05
C CYS A 31 5.88 -16.53 1.96
N GLY A 32 6.59 -17.32 2.79
CA GLY A 32 8.06 -17.32 2.84
C GLY A 32 8.67 -16.00 3.33
N THR A 33 7.88 -15.19 4.04
CA THR A 33 8.29 -13.89 4.61
C THR A 33 7.90 -13.83 6.08
N THR A 34 8.62 -13.05 6.88
CA THR A 34 8.27 -12.77 8.27
C THR A 34 6.83 -12.23 8.39
N GLU A 35 6.05 -12.84 9.27
CA GLU A 35 4.73 -12.39 9.64
C GLU A 35 4.83 -11.09 10.42
N THR A 36 4.60 -9.98 9.72
CA THR A 36 4.38 -8.67 10.32
C THR A 36 2.95 -8.22 10.03
N ALA A 37 2.39 -7.32 10.84
CA ALA A 37 1.10 -6.71 10.54
C ALA A 37 1.11 -6.05 9.15
N ALA A 38 2.22 -5.41 8.78
CA ALA A 38 2.43 -4.84 7.46
C ALA A 38 2.33 -5.92 6.35
N HIS A 39 3.02 -7.05 6.50
CA HIS A 39 2.89 -8.17 5.57
C HIS A 39 1.45 -8.68 5.51
N VAL A 40 0.85 -9.01 6.65
CA VAL A 40 -0.50 -9.58 6.71
C VAL A 40 -1.53 -8.67 6.06
N ILE A 41 -1.44 -7.35 6.21
CA ILE A 41 -2.42 -6.40 5.67
C ILE A 41 -2.10 -6.02 4.21
N GLN A 42 -0.82 -5.79 3.89
CA GLN A 42 -0.37 -5.15 2.64
C GLN A 42 0.27 -6.08 1.61
N GLY A 43 0.76 -7.26 2.02
CA GLY A 43 1.45 -8.21 1.13
C GLY A 43 0.72 -9.56 0.98
N CYS A 44 0.31 -10.16 2.10
CA CYS A 44 -0.19 -11.53 2.18
C CYS A 44 -1.35 -11.84 1.23
N HIS A 45 -1.30 -13.00 0.57
CA HIS A 45 -2.36 -13.47 -0.33
C HIS A 45 -3.65 -13.82 0.44
N ARG A 46 -3.52 -14.32 1.68
CA ARG A 46 -4.64 -14.66 2.56
C ARG A 46 -5.62 -13.51 2.77
N THR A 47 -5.13 -12.28 2.75
CA THR A 47 -5.93 -11.06 2.96
C THR A 47 -6.12 -10.25 1.68
N HIS A 48 -5.75 -10.79 0.52
CA HIS A 48 -5.79 -10.08 -0.75
C HIS A 48 -7.19 -9.52 -1.06
N GLY A 49 -8.24 -10.33 -0.91
CA GLY A 49 -9.63 -9.86 -1.08
C GLY A 49 -9.98 -8.72 -0.13
N GLY A 50 -9.60 -8.82 1.15
CA GLY A 50 -9.79 -7.74 2.12
C GLY A 50 -9.01 -6.47 1.76
N ARG A 51 -7.83 -6.60 1.14
CA ARG A 51 -7.06 -5.45 0.63
C ARG A 51 -7.77 -4.74 -0.51
N ILE A 52 -8.36 -5.49 -1.45
CA ILE A 52 -9.19 -4.94 -2.53
C ILE A 52 -10.37 -4.18 -1.93
N LEU A 53 -11.13 -4.80 -1.03
CA LEU A 53 -12.29 -4.16 -0.40
C LEU A 53 -11.93 -2.87 0.34
N ARG A 54 -10.82 -2.86 1.09
CA ARG A 54 -10.33 -1.65 1.77
C ARG A 54 -9.91 -0.58 0.77
N HIS A 55 -9.17 -0.96 -0.26
CA HIS A 55 -8.76 -0.04 -1.33
C HIS A 55 -9.99 0.63 -1.96
N ASP A 56 -11.01 -0.16 -2.32
CA ASP A 56 -12.19 0.36 -3.00
C ASP A 56 -13.03 1.24 -2.07
N ALA A 57 -13.11 0.88 -0.78
CA ALA A 57 -13.76 1.72 0.22
C ALA A 57 -13.08 3.09 0.36
N ILE A 58 -11.75 3.12 0.44
CA ILE A 58 -10.98 4.37 0.50
C ILE A 58 -11.19 5.19 -0.78
N CYS A 59 -11.16 4.58 -1.95
CA CYS A 59 -11.43 5.27 -3.21
C CYS A 59 -12.83 5.87 -3.25
N ARG A 60 -13.86 5.14 -2.82
CA ARG A 60 -15.24 5.65 -2.76
C ARG A 60 -15.37 6.85 -1.82
N ILE A 61 -14.73 6.80 -0.65
CA ILE A 61 -14.71 7.92 0.30
C ILE A 61 -14.05 9.14 -0.35
N ALA A 62 -12.85 8.97 -0.92
CA ALA A 62 -12.12 10.06 -1.57
C ALA A 62 -12.92 10.68 -2.74
N VAL A 63 -13.52 9.87 -3.60
CA VAL A 63 -14.35 10.31 -4.73
C VAL A 63 -15.56 11.10 -4.23
N SER A 64 -16.23 10.62 -3.18
CA SER A 64 -17.38 11.31 -2.59
C SER A 64 -16.98 12.69 -2.07
N SER A 65 -15.90 12.77 -1.28
CA SER A 65 -15.40 14.05 -0.75
C SER A 65 -14.97 15.01 -1.86
N LEU A 66 -14.30 14.53 -2.91
CA LEU A 66 -13.87 15.36 -4.04
C LEU A 66 -15.06 15.91 -4.83
N ARG A 67 -16.09 15.10 -5.06
CA ARG A 67 -17.32 15.53 -5.72
C ARG A 67 -18.07 16.59 -4.91
N GLN A 68 -18.15 16.42 -3.58
CA GLN A 68 -18.74 17.42 -2.69
C GLN A 68 -17.98 18.76 -2.74
N LEU A 69 -16.67 18.74 -2.96
CA LEU A 69 -15.83 19.92 -3.14
C LEU A 69 -15.91 20.54 -4.57
N GLY A 70 -16.78 20.02 -5.42
CA GLY A 70 -17.00 20.50 -6.79
C GLY A 70 -15.94 20.06 -7.80
N TRP A 71 -15.19 18.99 -7.53
CA TRP A 71 -14.24 18.42 -8.49
C TRP A 71 -14.94 17.47 -9.46
N SER A 72 -14.50 17.48 -10.72
CA SER A 72 -14.87 16.44 -11.69
C SER A 72 -13.99 15.22 -11.48
N VAL A 73 -14.59 14.06 -11.16
CA VAL A 73 -13.84 12.86 -10.75
C VAL A 73 -14.12 11.67 -11.66
N ARG A 74 -13.06 11.07 -12.21
CA ARG A 74 -13.06 9.82 -12.97
C ARG A 74 -12.43 8.70 -12.14
N GLN A 75 -13.11 7.55 -12.06
CA GLN A 75 -12.63 6.35 -11.37
C GLN A 75 -12.06 5.37 -12.39
N GLU A 76 -10.94 4.74 -12.05
CA GLU A 76 -10.20 3.76 -12.85
C GLU A 76 -10.00 4.12 -14.35
N PRO A 77 -9.64 5.37 -14.70
CA PRO A 77 -9.46 5.71 -16.11
C PRO A 77 -8.23 5.02 -16.69
N HIS A 78 -8.31 4.71 -17.98
CA HIS A 78 -7.23 4.09 -18.73
C HIS A 78 -6.65 5.14 -19.68
N PHE A 79 -5.40 5.55 -19.44
CA PHE A 79 -4.70 6.49 -20.31
C PHE A 79 -3.62 5.77 -21.10
N HIS A 80 -3.76 5.77 -22.42
CA HIS A 80 -2.69 5.34 -23.31
C HIS A 80 -1.77 6.54 -23.53
N THR A 81 -0.57 6.47 -22.95
CA THR A 81 0.47 7.49 -23.16
C THR A 81 1.61 6.90 -24.00
N ARG A 82 2.53 7.75 -24.46
CA ARG A 82 3.73 7.31 -25.19
C ARG A 82 4.60 6.34 -24.38
N GLU A 83 4.51 6.41 -23.05
CA GLU A 83 5.24 5.56 -22.10
C GLU A 83 4.48 4.29 -21.71
N GLY A 84 3.31 4.06 -22.31
CA GLY A 84 2.46 2.90 -22.08
C GLY A 84 1.13 3.23 -21.40
N LEU A 85 0.44 2.17 -20.98
CA LEU A 85 -0.86 2.27 -20.31
C LEU A 85 -0.67 2.74 -18.86
N ARG A 86 -1.34 3.83 -18.49
CA ARG A 86 -1.44 4.31 -17.11
C ARG A 86 -2.85 4.05 -16.58
N LYS A 87 -2.95 3.37 -15.44
CA LYS A 87 -4.21 3.02 -14.77
C LYS A 87 -4.23 3.60 -13.35
N PRO A 88 -4.44 4.92 -13.18
CA PRO A 88 -4.71 5.48 -11.87
C PRO A 88 -6.06 5.01 -11.35
N ASP A 89 -6.23 4.99 -10.03
CA ASP A 89 -7.49 4.59 -9.39
C ASP A 89 -8.52 5.71 -9.41
N VAL A 90 -8.06 6.95 -9.18
CA VAL A 90 -8.89 8.14 -9.18
C VAL A 90 -8.14 9.30 -9.85
N VAL A 91 -8.85 10.00 -10.72
CA VAL A 91 -8.41 11.27 -11.32
C VAL A 91 -9.44 12.33 -11.03
N ALA A 92 -9.02 13.40 -10.37
CA ALA A 92 -9.85 14.54 -10.05
C ALA A 92 -9.32 15.78 -10.77
N VAL A 93 -10.23 16.50 -11.42
CA VAL A 93 -9.93 17.71 -12.18
C VAL A 93 -10.78 18.84 -11.62
N LYS A 94 -10.12 19.96 -11.28
CA LYS A 94 -10.77 21.21 -10.95
C LYS A 94 -9.94 22.35 -11.52
N ASP A 95 -10.59 23.21 -12.31
CA ASP A 95 -9.94 24.29 -13.05
C ASP A 95 -8.80 23.76 -13.95
N GLN A 96 -7.55 24.10 -13.64
CA GLN A 96 -6.33 23.64 -14.32
C GLN A 96 -5.52 22.64 -13.47
N VAL A 97 -6.03 22.23 -12.30
CA VAL A 97 -5.33 21.33 -11.38
C VAL A 97 -5.88 19.92 -11.53
N VAL A 98 -4.99 19.00 -11.91
CA VAL A 98 -5.28 17.58 -11.99
C VAL A 98 -4.58 16.85 -10.84
N ARG A 99 -5.35 16.13 -10.03
CA ARG A 99 -4.82 15.23 -8.99
C ARG A 99 -5.12 13.79 -9.36
N CYS A 100 -4.08 12.97 -9.42
CA CYS A 100 -4.16 11.56 -9.77
C CYS A 100 -3.48 10.70 -8.71
N SER A 101 -4.14 9.65 -8.24
CA SER A 101 -3.47 8.55 -7.55
C SER A 101 -3.06 7.49 -8.58
N MET A 102 -1.80 7.54 -9.02
CA MET A 102 -1.29 6.55 -9.97
C MET A 102 -0.89 5.28 -9.25
N ARG A 103 -1.46 4.13 -9.66
CA ARG A 103 -0.79 2.85 -9.49
C ARG A 103 0.14 2.61 -10.67
N LYS A 104 1.40 2.26 -10.40
CA LYS A 104 2.31 1.75 -11.43
C LYS A 104 1.78 0.38 -11.88
N SER A 105 1.17 0.31 -13.06
CA SER A 105 1.01 -0.98 -13.73
C SER A 105 2.38 -1.44 -14.19
N SER A 106 2.94 -2.43 -13.48
CA SER A 106 4.14 -3.15 -13.89
C SER A 106 3.82 -4.03 -15.11
N ALA A 107 3.67 -3.40 -16.28
CA ALA A 107 3.58 -4.10 -17.55
C ALA A 107 4.31 -3.28 -18.62
N LEU A 108 5.33 -3.91 -19.21
CA LEU A 108 6.05 -3.55 -20.43
C LEU A 108 7.24 -2.58 -20.29
N HIS A 109 8.31 -3.04 -19.66
CA HIS A 109 9.65 -2.78 -20.21
C HIS A 109 9.98 -3.93 -21.17
N ARG A 110 9.39 -3.91 -22.37
CA ARG A 110 9.89 -4.71 -23.49
C ARG A 110 10.83 -3.79 -24.26
N PRO A 111 12.15 -4.07 -24.35
CA PRO A 111 13.02 -3.26 -25.18
C PRO A 111 12.52 -3.33 -26.62
N LEU A 112 12.33 -2.16 -27.23
CA LEU A 112 12.09 -2.02 -28.65
C LEU A 112 13.34 -2.56 -29.37
N THR A 113 13.28 -3.79 -29.86
CA THR A 113 14.26 -4.26 -30.84
C THR A 113 14.01 -3.45 -32.11
N THR A 114 14.85 -2.45 -32.34
CA THR A 114 14.96 -1.76 -33.63
C THR A 114 15.34 -2.80 -34.68
N ARG A 115 14.37 -3.29 -35.46
CA ARG A 115 14.69 -3.82 -36.79
C ARG A 115 14.71 -2.62 -37.72
N THR A 116 15.94 -2.20 -38.01
CA THR A 116 16.29 -1.38 -39.15
C THR A 116 15.56 -1.90 -40.39
N ALA A 117 14.83 -0.99 -41.04
CA ALA A 117 14.41 -1.16 -42.41
C ALA A 117 15.67 -1.05 -43.27
N GLU A 118 16.08 -2.16 -43.87
CA GLU A 118 16.96 -2.15 -45.04
C GLU A 118 16.09 -2.31 -46.29
N LYS A 119 16.57 -1.64 -47.34
CA LYS A 119 15.91 -1.27 -48.59
C LYS A 119 15.45 -2.44 -49.44
#